data_AF-M0B7K0-F1
#
_entry.id   AF-M0B7K0-F1
#
_cell.length_a   1.000
_cell.length_b   1.000
_cell.length_c   1.000
_cell.angle_alpha   90.00
_cell.angle_beta   90.00
_cell.angle_gamma   90.00
#
_symmetry.space_group_name_H-M   'P 1'
#
loop_
_entity.id
_entity.type
_entity.pdbx_description
1 polymer ?
#
loop_
_entity_poly.entity_id
_entity_poly.type
_entity_poly.pdbx_seq_one_letter_code
_entity_poly.pdbx_strand_id
1 'polypeptide(L)'
;MAKMTSSSTSSRRDGKNRTATRRRLLAALGVGVPTSLAGCTDAGLGLGVETGPTYEDGTIDVPDDAEERSVEEMATAEALAELESQEGVTPLERLSIVDHEYIFEDDFRGSTVQGTVENTDERVELAEVRVRVYNDDDEQLGHYLDITGDLDQGGKWAFEVILLESPDDIASYDIAVIGTPT
;
A
#
# COMPACT_ATOMS: atom_id res chain seq x y z
N MET A 1 36.77 -53.45 31.02
CA MET A 1 38.18 -53.29 31.44
C MET A 1 38.36 -51.83 31.84
N ALA A 2 38.76 -51.57 33.08
CA ALA A 2 39.17 -50.26 33.62
C ALA A 2 40.52 -49.83 32.98
N LYS A 3 41.15 -48.66 33.11
CA LYS A 3 41.01 -47.41 33.89
C LYS A 3 42.14 -46.48 33.38
N MET A 4 41.99 -45.15 33.45
CA MET A 4 43.03 -44.14 33.82
C MET A 4 42.48 -42.73 33.52
N THR A 5 41.90 -41.98 34.47
CA THR A 5 42.49 -41.10 35.53
C THR A 5 43.13 -39.81 34.98
N SER A 6 42.47 -38.64 35.14
CA SER A 6 42.66 -37.60 36.21
C SER A 6 43.75 -36.57 35.82
N SER A 7 43.69 -35.24 36.05
CA SER A 7 43.22 -34.43 37.20
C SER A 7 43.09 -32.94 36.75
N SER A 8 42.01 -32.19 37.02
CA SER A 8 41.74 -31.27 38.15
C SER A 8 42.72 -30.11 38.39
N THR A 9 42.22 -28.85 38.40
CA THR A 9 42.37 -27.88 39.52
C THR A 9 41.41 -26.68 39.36
N SER A 10 40.74 -26.36 40.47
CA SER A 10 39.76 -25.29 40.70
C SER A 10 40.43 -24.02 41.21
N SER A 11 39.84 -22.84 40.96
CA SER A 11 39.96 -21.69 41.88
C SER A 11 38.77 -20.72 41.74
N ARG A 12 38.00 -20.58 42.82
CA ARG A 12 36.99 -19.53 43.06
C ARG A 12 37.69 -18.24 43.49
N ARG A 13 37.16 -17.08 43.08
CA ARG A 13 37.17 -15.86 43.90
C ARG A 13 35.86 -15.06 43.77
N ASP A 14 35.36 -14.73 44.94
CA ASP A 14 34.26 -13.84 45.30
C ASP A 14 34.70 -12.36 45.18
N GLY A 15 33.77 -11.42 44.94
CA GLY A 15 34.15 -10.02 44.63
C GLY A 15 33.03 -8.97 44.49
N LYS A 16 32.15 -8.90 45.48
CA LYS A 16 31.35 -7.75 46.00
C LYS A 16 31.46 -6.33 45.35
N ASN A 17 30.29 -5.80 44.99
CA ASN A 17 29.80 -4.39 44.99
C ASN A 17 30.59 -3.28 44.27
N ARG A 18 29.86 -2.41 43.52
CA ARG A 18 29.78 -0.94 43.79
C ARG A 18 28.89 -0.15 42.80
N THR A 19 27.78 0.35 43.33
CA THR A 19 27.25 1.73 43.22
C THR A 19 27.01 2.39 41.85
N ALA A 20 25.74 2.72 41.61
CA ALA A 20 25.28 3.81 40.76
C ALA A 20 25.99 5.14 41.07
N THR A 21 26.34 5.94 40.06
CA THR A 21 26.52 7.41 40.16
C THR A 21 26.62 8.10 38.78
N ARG A 22 25.58 8.91 38.52
CA ARG A 22 25.55 10.32 38.05
C ARG A 22 26.25 10.75 36.75
N ARG A 23 25.38 11.18 35.81
CA ARG A 23 25.40 12.42 35.01
C ARG A 23 26.75 13.13 34.82
N ARG A 24 27.15 13.26 33.57
CA ARG A 24 27.90 14.43 33.09
C ARG A 24 27.21 15.00 31.84
N LEU A 25 26.76 16.24 32.01
CA LEU A 25 26.34 17.15 30.95
C LEU A 25 27.58 17.55 30.13
N LEU A 26 27.47 17.52 28.81
CA LEU A 26 28.35 18.27 27.91
C LEU A 26 27.46 19.17 27.06
N ALA A 27 27.41 20.43 27.46
CA ALA A 27 26.97 21.52 26.58
C ALA A 27 28.07 21.76 25.55
N ALA A 28 27.73 21.66 24.26
CA ALA A 28 28.56 22.14 23.18
C ALA A 28 27.75 23.20 22.42
N LEU A 29 28.06 24.47 22.70
CA LEU A 29 27.67 25.62 21.89
C LEU A 29 28.50 25.58 20.62
N GLY A 30 27.86 25.32 19.48
CA GLY A 30 28.48 25.39 18.16
C GLY A 30 27.65 26.30 17.26
N VAL A 31 28.13 27.52 17.05
CA VAL A 31 27.61 28.47 16.06
C VAL A 31 27.96 27.94 14.66
N GLY A 32 26.94 27.60 13.87
CA GLY A 32 27.06 27.14 12.49
C GLY A 32 26.38 28.12 11.53
N VAL A 33 27.05 28.41 10.42
CA VAL A 33 26.77 29.43 9.39
C VAL A 33 25.40 29.21 8.69
N PRO A 34 24.62 30.26 8.37
CA PRO A 34 23.44 30.11 7.51
C PRO A 34 23.90 29.91 6.06
N THR A 35 23.84 28.68 5.57
CA THR A 35 23.94 28.39 4.14
C THR A 35 22.57 28.55 3.51
N SER A 36 22.37 29.65 2.77
CA SER A 36 21.23 29.80 1.87
C SER A 36 21.36 28.76 0.75
N LEU A 37 20.66 27.65 0.88
CA LEU A 37 20.46 26.67 -0.18
C LEU A 37 19.04 26.84 -0.72
N ALA A 38 18.91 27.73 -1.71
CA ALA A 38 17.82 27.65 -2.67
C ALA A 38 18.22 26.55 -3.67
N GLY A 39 17.59 25.39 -3.55
CA GLY A 39 17.78 24.24 -4.41
C GLY A 39 16.64 23.27 -4.15
N CYS A 40 15.56 23.45 -4.90
CA CYS A 40 14.40 22.58 -4.88
C CYS A 40 14.78 21.23 -5.48
N THR A 41 14.86 20.20 -4.62
CA THR A 41 14.62 18.82 -5.02
C THR A 41 13.74 18.22 -3.94
N ASP A 42 12.45 18.20 -4.25
CA ASP A 42 11.54 17.10 -3.97
C ASP A 42 11.96 16.17 -2.82
N ALA A 43 11.71 16.61 -1.59
CA ALA A 43 11.79 15.78 -0.39
C ALA A 43 11.13 16.51 0.78
N GLY A 44 9.97 15.98 1.17
CA GLY A 44 9.11 16.34 2.30
C GLY A 44 9.69 17.26 3.38
N LEU A 45 9.09 18.45 3.48
CA LEU A 45 9.01 19.22 4.71
C LEU A 45 7.52 19.45 5.01
N GLY A 46 7.00 18.66 5.95
CA GLY A 46 5.60 18.68 6.35
C GLY A 46 5.17 20.03 6.91
N LEU A 47 4.29 20.70 6.17
CA LEU A 47 3.22 21.59 6.61
C LEU A 47 2.25 21.75 5.43
N GLY A 48 1.04 21.17 5.49
CA GLY A 48 -0.11 21.63 4.69
C GLY A 48 -0.66 20.69 3.62
N VAL A 49 -1.92 20.30 3.83
CA VAL A 49 -2.91 19.70 2.90
C VAL A 49 -2.45 18.46 2.15
N GLU A 50 -3.03 17.31 2.49
CA GLU A 50 -2.98 16.11 1.66
C GLU A 50 -3.71 16.41 0.34
N THR A 51 -2.95 16.70 -0.73
CA THR A 51 -3.52 17.00 -2.06
C THR A 51 -3.72 15.75 -2.91
N GLY A 52 -3.58 14.56 -2.31
CA GLY A 52 -3.78 13.28 -2.98
C GLY A 52 -5.24 12.84 -2.96
N PRO A 53 -5.59 11.79 -3.71
CA PRO A 53 -6.87 11.12 -3.55
C PRO A 53 -7.05 10.62 -2.11
N THR A 54 -8.29 10.66 -1.64
CA THR A 54 -8.69 9.98 -0.41
C THR A 54 -8.89 8.51 -0.75
N TYR A 55 -8.18 7.64 -0.04
CA TYR A 55 -8.33 6.20 -0.16
C TYR A 55 -9.30 5.70 0.93
N GLU A 56 -10.12 4.73 0.55
CA GLU A 56 -11.01 3.96 1.42
C GLU A 56 -10.42 2.55 1.59
N ASP A 57 -10.35 2.06 2.83
CA ASP A 57 -9.87 0.72 3.13
C ASP A 57 -10.89 -0.35 2.70
N GLY A 58 -10.40 -1.43 2.11
CA GLY A 58 -11.15 -2.62 1.74
C GLY A 58 -10.69 -3.86 2.50
N THR A 59 -11.63 -4.79 2.72
CA THR A 59 -11.33 -6.09 3.35
C THR A 59 -11.29 -7.19 2.30
N ILE A 60 -10.38 -8.13 2.47
CA ILE A 60 -10.24 -9.31 1.62
C ILE A 60 -10.91 -10.50 2.33
N ASP A 61 -11.73 -11.25 1.58
CA ASP A 61 -12.26 -12.55 1.99
C ASP A 61 -11.95 -13.56 0.88
N VAL A 62 -10.82 -14.26 1.02
CA VAL A 62 -10.38 -15.28 0.06
C VAL A 62 -11.06 -16.62 0.40
N PRO A 63 -11.71 -17.28 -0.57
CA PRO A 63 -12.23 -18.64 -0.38
C PRO A 63 -11.14 -19.65 -0.01
N ASP A 64 -11.44 -20.62 0.86
CA ASP A 64 -10.50 -21.69 1.24
C ASP A 64 -10.02 -22.55 0.05
N ASP A 65 -10.80 -22.57 -1.03
CA ASP A 65 -10.54 -23.28 -2.28
C ASP A 65 -10.10 -22.35 -3.43
N ALA A 66 -9.68 -21.13 -3.13
CA ALA A 66 -9.07 -20.24 -4.10
C ALA A 66 -7.78 -20.86 -4.66
N GLU A 67 -7.72 -21.01 -5.98
CA GLU A 67 -6.55 -21.51 -6.68
C GLU A 67 -5.79 -20.38 -7.37
N GLU A 68 -4.46 -20.49 -7.42
CA GLU A 68 -3.64 -19.58 -8.21
C GLU A 68 -3.99 -19.72 -9.70
N ARG A 69 -3.97 -18.60 -10.42
CA ARG A 69 -4.15 -18.61 -11.88
C ARG A 69 -3.07 -19.48 -12.54
N SER A 70 -3.47 -20.26 -13.54
CA SER A 70 -2.52 -20.90 -14.44
C SER A 70 -1.72 -19.87 -15.25
N VAL A 71 -0.64 -20.30 -15.91
CA VAL A 71 0.18 -19.42 -16.76
C VAL A 71 -0.62 -18.80 -17.90
N GLU A 72 -1.56 -19.54 -18.49
CA GLU A 72 -2.41 -19.06 -19.59
C GLU A 72 -3.44 -18.02 -19.09
N GLU A 73 -4.00 -18.26 -17.90
CA GLU A 73 -4.92 -17.33 -17.23
C GLU A 73 -4.21 -16.05 -16.79
N MET A 74 -3.02 -16.15 -16.19
CA MET A 74 -2.19 -14.99 -15.84
C MET A 74 -1.91 -14.11 -17.05
N ALA A 75 -1.49 -14.70 -18.18
CA ALA A 75 -1.22 -13.93 -19.39
C ALA A 75 -2.49 -13.22 -19.94
N THR A 76 -3.67 -13.80 -19.74
CA THR A 76 -4.94 -13.19 -20.12
C THR A 76 -5.32 -12.06 -19.16
N ALA A 77 -5.15 -12.28 -17.85
CA ALA A 77 -5.38 -11.28 -16.81
C ALA A 77 -4.47 -10.06 -17.01
N GLU A 78 -3.17 -10.26 -17.23
CA GLU A 78 -2.21 -9.20 -17.50
C GLU A 78 -2.56 -8.38 -18.74
N ALA A 79 -3.14 -9.01 -19.77
CA ALA A 79 -3.53 -8.32 -20.99
C ALA A 79 -4.79 -7.46 -20.83
N LEU A 80 -5.58 -7.68 -19.78
CA LEU A 80 -6.84 -6.98 -19.50
C LEU A 80 -6.75 -6.05 -18.29
N ALA A 81 -5.81 -6.27 -17.38
CA ALA A 81 -5.59 -5.40 -16.24
C ALA A 81 -5.02 -4.04 -16.69
N GLU A 82 -5.66 -2.96 -16.23
CA GLU A 82 -5.16 -1.61 -16.43
C GLU A 82 -4.15 -1.28 -15.32
N LEU A 83 -2.94 -0.86 -15.70
CA LEU A 83 -1.83 -0.59 -14.78
C LEU A 83 -1.31 0.85 -14.87
N GLU A 84 -1.59 1.54 -15.97
CA GLU A 84 -1.05 2.86 -16.27
C GLU A 84 -2.10 3.95 -16.02
N SER A 85 -1.82 4.83 -15.07
CA SER A 85 -2.69 5.96 -14.77
C SER A 85 -2.71 6.99 -15.90
N GLN A 86 -3.86 7.63 -16.10
CA GLN A 86 -4.02 8.66 -17.12
C GLN A 86 -3.43 10.01 -16.67
N GLU A 87 -2.97 10.80 -17.63
CA GLU A 87 -2.49 12.16 -17.34
C GLU A 87 -3.67 13.10 -17.05
N GLY A 88 -3.46 14.06 -16.14
CA GLY A 88 -4.45 15.12 -15.86
C GLY A 88 -5.59 14.73 -14.92
N VAL A 89 -5.62 13.49 -14.42
CA VAL A 89 -6.55 13.07 -13.38
C VAL A 89 -6.24 13.71 -12.03
N THR A 90 -7.27 14.14 -11.33
CA THR A 90 -7.21 14.78 -10.01
C THR A 90 -8.37 14.30 -9.14
N PRO A 91 -8.28 14.38 -7.80
CA PRO A 91 -9.46 14.21 -6.96
C PRO A 91 -10.58 15.18 -7.37
N LEU A 92 -11.81 14.66 -7.46
CA LEU A 92 -13.00 15.42 -7.81
C LEU A 92 -14.09 15.16 -6.77
N GLU A 93 -14.57 16.20 -6.09
CA GLU A 93 -15.58 16.08 -5.02
C GLU A 93 -16.92 15.48 -5.48
N ARG A 94 -17.19 15.51 -6.79
CA ARG A 94 -18.42 14.97 -7.40
C ARG A 94 -18.37 13.48 -7.71
N LEU A 95 -17.17 12.88 -7.70
CA LEU A 95 -17.00 11.44 -7.84
C LEU A 95 -16.95 10.80 -6.45
N SER A 96 -17.73 9.75 -6.26
CA SER A 96 -17.70 8.96 -5.03
C SER A 96 -17.85 7.48 -5.36
N ILE A 97 -17.12 6.64 -4.63
CA ILE A 97 -17.35 5.20 -4.61
C ILE A 97 -18.59 4.96 -3.74
N VAL A 98 -19.59 4.30 -4.29
CA VAL A 98 -20.85 3.97 -3.59
C VAL A 98 -20.74 2.65 -2.85
N ASP A 99 -20.03 1.71 -3.46
CA ASP A 99 -19.75 0.38 -2.94
C ASP A 99 -18.47 -0.15 -3.61
N HIS A 100 -17.76 -1.01 -2.89
CA HIS A 100 -16.65 -1.79 -3.39
C HIS A 100 -16.49 -3.08 -2.57
N GLU A 101 -16.10 -4.17 -3.21
CA GLU A 101 -15.92 -5.47 -2.60
C GLU A 101 -14.82 -6.25 -3.33
N TYR A 102 -14.03 -7.02 -2.57
CA TYR A 102 -13.13 -8.01 -3.15
C TYR A 102 -13.94 -9.25 -3.57
N ILE A 103 -13.74 -9.70 -4.81
CA ILE A 103 -14.40 -10.89 -5.35
C ILE A 103 -13.35 -11.79 -5.98
N PHE A 104 -13.36 -13.06 -5.58
CA PHE A 104 -12.57 -14.11 -6.21
C PHE A 104 -13.40 -14.80 -7.30
N GLU A 105 -12.98 -14.66 -8.55
CA GLU A 105 -13.59 -15.30 -9.72
C GLU A 105 -12.84 -16.60 -10.07
N ASP A 106 -13.58 -17.68 -10.32
CA ASP A 106 -13.03 -19.01 -10.69
C ASP A 106 -12.52 -19.12 -12.15
N ASP A 107 -12.27 -17.98 -12.80
CA ASP A 107 -11.73 -17.90 -14.16
C ASP A 107 -10.43 -17.09 -14.21
N PHE A 108 -10.00 -16.71 -15.42
CA PHE A 108 -8.77 -15.95 -15.60
C PHE A 108 -8.75 -14.63 -14.81
N ARG A 109 -9.90 -14.09 -14.38
CA ARG A 109 -9.97 -12.86 -13.60
C ARG A 109 -9.52 -13.03 -12.15
N GLY A 110 -9.55 -14.24 -11.57
CA GLY A 110 -9.05 -14.51 -10.22
C GLY A 110 -9.49 -13.47 -9.17
N SER A 111 -8.53 -12.94 -8.40
CA SER A 111 -8.73 -11.80 -7.49
C SER A 111 -9.16 -10.53 -8.23
N THR A 112 -10.33 -9.98 -7.88
CA THR A 112 -10.84 -8.70 -8.40
C THR A 112 -11.33 -7.77 -7.28
N VAL A 113 -11.36 -6.47 -7.55
CA VAL A 113 -12.16 -5.51 -6.77
C VAL A 113 -13.23 -4.95 -7.67
N GLN A 114 -14.49 -5.13 -7.28
CA GLN A 114 -15.66 -4.69 -8.05
C GLN A 114 -16.48 -3.71 -7.23
N GLY A 115 -17.22 -2.84 -7.90
CA GLY A 115 -18.07 -1.88 -7.20
C GLY A 115 -18.72 -0.87 -8.12
N THR A 116 -19.22 0.22 -7.55
CA THR A 116 -19.89 1.28 -8.28
C THR A 116 -19.35 2.66 -7.92
N VAL A 117 -19.03 3.46 -8.94
CA VAL A 117 -18.77 4.90 -8.81
C VAL A 117 -20.00 5.68 -9.26
N GLU A 118 -20.32 6.78 -8.57
CA GLU A 118 -21.36 7.74 -8.96
C GLU A 118 -20.75 9.12 -9.23
N ASN A 119 -21.21 9.79 -10.29
CA ASN A 119 -20.98 11.22 -10.52
C ASN A 119 -22.21 12.02 -10.11
N THR A 120 -22.08 12.86 -9.11
CA THR A 120 -23.20 13.63 -8.55
C THR A 120 -23.44 14.98 -9.20
N ASP A 121 -22.52 15.45 -10.07
CA ASP A 121 -22.58 16.78 -10.67
C ASP A 121 -22.16 16.76 -12.15
N GLU A 122 -21.61 17.84 -12.70
CA GLU A 122 -21.20 17.99 -14.10
C GLU A 122 -20.43 16.78 -14.65
N ARG A 123 -20.56 16.55 -15.96
CA ARG A 123 -19.89 15.45 -16.67
C ARG A 123 -18.40 15.39 -16.32
N VAL A 124 -17.92 14.17 -16.16
CA VAL A 124 -16.51 13.86 -15.98
C VAL A 124 -16.01 13.30 -17.31
N GLU A 125 -14.96 13.91 -17.88
CA GLU A 125 -14.38 13.44 -19.16
C GLU A 125 -13.75 12.05 -18.99
N LEU A 126 -13.10 11.83 -17.85
CA LEU A 126 -12.45 10.56 -17.51
C LEU A 126 -12.57 10.31 -16.01
N ALA A 127 -13.02 9.13 -15.61
CA ALA A 127 -12.96 8.65 -14.23
C ALA A 127 -12.03 7.44 -14.15
N GLU A 128 -11.18 7.40 -13.14
CA GLU A 128 -10.20 6.33 -12.88
C GLU A 128 -10.39 5.86 -11.44
N VAL A 129 -10.61 4.56 -11.28
CA VAL A 129 -10.51 3.87 -9.99
C VAL A 129 -9.09 3.36 -9.82
N ARG A 130 -8.53 3.54 -8.63
CA ARG A 130 -7.20 3.08 -8.25
C ARG A 130 -7.31 2.10 -7.09
N VAL A 131 -6.78 0.90 -7.26
CA VAL A 131 -6.68 -0.10 -6.21
C VAL A 131 -5.21 -0.38 -5.92
N ARG A 132 -4.83 -0.29 -4.66
CA ARG A 132 -3.52 -0.73 -4.17
C ARG A 132 -3.74 -1.94 -3.28
N VAL A 133 -2.92 -2.95 -3.44
CA VAL A 133 -3.02 -4.18 -2.65
C VAL A 133 -1.77 -4.38 -1.80
N TYR A 134 -1.96 -4.96 -0.63
CA TYR A 134 -0.92 -5.09 0.39
C TYR A 134 -0.88 -6.51 0.94
N ASN A 135 0.30 -6.94 1.38
CA ASN A 135 0.48 -8.19 2.13
C ASN A 135 0.23 -7.98 3.65
N ASP A 136 0.35 -9.05 4.44
CA ASP A 136 0.17 -9.03 5.90
C ASP A 136 1.16 -8.12 6.66
N ASP A 137 2.28 -7.75 6.03
CA ASP A 137 3.31 -6.87 6.58
C ASP A 137 3.10 -5.39 6.19
N ASP A 138 1.93 -5.05 5.63
CA ASP A 138 1.57 -3.72 5.09
C ASP A 138 2.48 -3.26 3.93
N GLU A 139 3.15 -4.19 3.24
CA GLU A 139 3.95 -3.89 2.05
C GLU A 139 3.05 -3.89 0.81
N GLN A 140 3.14 -2.83 0.01
CA GLN A 140 2.38 -2.73 -1.23
C GLN A 140 2.92 -3.73 -2.27
N LEU A 141 2.06 -4.64 -2.72
CA LEU A 141 2.38 -5.63 -3.76
C LEU A 141 2.12 -5.08 -5.16
N GLY A 142 0.99 -4.39 -5.34
CA GLY A 142 0.51 -3.98 -6.66
C GLY A 142 -0.30 -2.69 -6.67
N HIS A 143 -0.53 -2.17 -7.87
CA HIS A 143 -1.41 -1.04 -8.15
C HIS A 143 -2.11 -1.30 -9.49
N TYR A 144 -3.44 -1.30 -9.45
CA TYR A 144 -4.31 -1.69 -10.55
C TYR A 144 -5.44 -0.69 -10.71
N LEU A 145 -5.97 -0.60 -11.91
CA LEU A 145 -6.91 0.44 -12.30
C LEU A 145 -8.13 -0.16 -12.99
N ASP A 146 -9.18 0.64 -13.03
CA ASP A 146 -10.20 0.57 -14.06
C ASP A 146 -10.51 2.01 -14.47
N ILE A 147 -10.86 2.23 -15.73
CA ILE A 147 -10.99 3.58 -16.31
C ILE A 147 -12.24 3.62 -17.17
N THR A 148 -13.01 4.70 -17.03
CA THR A 148 -14.12 5.00 -17.92
C THR A 148 -14.07 6.44 -18.42
N GLY A 149 -14.62 6.67 -19.61
CA GLY A 149 -14.77 7.99 -20.19
C GLY A 149 -16.20 8.50 -20.07
N ASP A 150 -16.34 9.82 -20.11
CA ASP A 150 -17.62 10.48 -20.35
C ASP A 150 -18.74 10.10 -19.36
N LEU A 151 -18.43 10.09 -18.07
CA LEU A 151 -19.41 9.82 -17.02
C LEU A 151 -20.31 11.05 -16.80
N ASP A 152 -21.49 11.02 -17.41
CA ASP A 152 -22.48 12.10 -17.34
C ASP A 152 -22.97 12.38 -15.90
N GLN A 153 -23.64 13.53 -15.71
CA GLN A 153 -24.25 13.90 -14.44
C GLN A 153 -25.30 12.90 -13.97
N GLY A 154 -25.19 12.47 -12.70
CA GLY A 154 -26.03 11.42 -12.13
C GLY A 154 -25.70 10.02 -12.68
N GLY A 155 -24.64 9.90 -13.48
CA GLY A 155 -24.17 8.65 -14.04
C GLY A 155 -23.59 7.74 -12.97
N LYS A 156 -23.76 6.44 -13.19
CA LYS A 156 -23.14 5.38 -12.40
C LYS A 156 -22.33 4.48 -13.31
N TRP A 157 -21.17 4.06 -12.81
CA TRP A 157 -20.28 3.16 -13.50
C TRP A 157 -19.94 1.99 -12.58
N ALA A 158 -20.23 0.78 -13.04
CA ALA A 158 -19.78 -0.44 -12.41
C ALA A 158 -18.36 -0.75 -12.91
N PHE A 159 -17.41 -0.81 -12.00
CA PHE A 159 -15.99 -1.06 -12.31
C PHE A 159 -15.59 -2.48 -11.91
N GLU A 160 -14.58 -3.02 -12.58
CA GLU A 160 -13.92 -4.29 -12.23
C GLU A 160 -12.41 -4.11 -12.39
N VAL A 161 -11.68 -4.17 -11.28
CA VAL A 161 -10.22 -4.09 -11.26
C VAL A 161 -9.63 -5.49 -11.08
N ILE A 162 -8.89 -5.98 -12.06
CA ILE A 162 -8.21 -7.28 -12.01
C ILE A 162 -6.89 -7.14 -11.24
N LEU A 163 -6.73 -7.91 -10.16
CA LEU A 163 -5.52 -7.92 -9.33
C LEU A 163 -4.59 -9.04 -9.79
N LEU A 164 -3.34 -8.72 -10.12
CA LEU A 164 -2.41 -9.72 -10.66
C LEU A 164 -1.71 -10.55 -9.58
N GLU A 165 -1.77 -10.13 -8.31
CA GLU A 165 -1.19 -10.88 -7.19
C GLU A 165 -1.94 -12.19 -6.90
N SER A 166 -1.22 -13.14 -6.32
CA SER A 166 -1.79 -14.41 -5.85
C SER A 166 -2.79 -14.15 -4.73
N PRO A 167 -3.97 -14.83 -4.69
CA PRO A 167 -4.95 -14.61 -3.63
C PRO A 167 -4.39 -14.84 -2.23
N ASP A 168 -3.48 -15.80 -2.05
CA ASP A 168 -2.83 -16.10 -0.76
C ASP A 168 -1.86 -15.01 -0.28
N ASP A 169 -1.40 -14.12 -1.16
CA ASP A 169 -0.44 -13.05 -0.84
C ASP A 169 -1.14 -11.73 -0.44
N ILE A 170 -2.43 -11.57 -0.76
CA ILE A 170 -3.16 -10.31 -0.55
C ILE A 170 -3.87 -10.33 0.80
N ALA A 171 -3.53 -9.40 1.68
CA ALA A 171 -4.16 -9.25 3.00
C ALA A 171 -5.20 -8.11 3.04
N SER A 172 -4.95 -7.03 2.31
CA SER A 172 -5.82 -5.85 2.28
C SER A 172 -5.70 -5.07 0.97
N TYR A 173 -6.63 -4.14 0.76
CA TYR A 173 -6.54 -3.19 -0.34
C TYR A 173 -7.03 -1.80 0.07
N ASP A 174 -6.52 -0.79 -0.61
CA ASP A 174 -7.01 0.57 -0.58
C ASP A 174 -7.58 0.94 -1.95
N ILE A 175 -8.70 1.65 -1.97
CA ILE A 175 -9.34 2.10 -3.21
C ILE A 175 -9.59 3.61 -3.22
N ALA A 176 -9.42 4.25 -4.36
CA ALA A 176 -9.80 5.65 -4.55
C ALA A 176 -10.38 5.88 -5.95
N VAL A 177 -11.15 6.97 -6.09
CA VAL A 177 -11.64 7.46 -7.38
C VAL A 177 -11.14 8.88 -7.66
N ILE A 178 -10.71 9.12 -8.89
CA ILE A 178 -10.26 10.42 -9.39
C ILE A 178 -10.73 10.62 -10.83
N GLY A 179 -10.57 11.82 -11.37
CA GLY A 179 -10.91 12.04 -12.77
C GLY A 179 -10.49 13.39 -13.34
N THR A 180 -10.92 13.62 -14.58
CA THR A 180 -10.67 14.85 -15.34
C THR A 180 -11.98 15.61 -15.54
N PRO A 181 -12.04 16.92 -15.20
CA PRO A 181 -13.20 17.75 -15.50
C PRO A 181 -13.38 17.95 -17.02
N THR A 182 -14.63 18.23 -17.43
CA THR A 182 -14.94 18.70 -18.79
C THR A 182 -14.58 20.18 -18.98
#